data_AF-A0A1I0D8T5-F1
#
_entry.id   AF-A0A1I0D8T5-F1
#
_cell.length_a   1.000
_cell.length_b   1.000
_cell.length_c   1.000
_cell.angle_alpha   90.00
_cell.angle_beta   90.00
_cell.angle_gamma   90.00
#
_symmetry.space_group_name_H-M   'P 1'
#
loop_
_entity.id
_entity.type
_entity.pdbx_description
1 polymer ?
#
loop_
_entity_poly.entity_id
_entity_poly.type
_entity_poly.pdbx_seq_one_letter_code
_entity_poly.pdbx_strand_id
1 'polypeptide(L)'
;MSIKPSEFLDFAKQCNQTKNEVNFRCSISRAYYSAYHEVLSQLIDPPDLRPSAHDNLIKYLKGKFNDKALPTKYDKVTAGAIANMLAFMRKKRNESDYDLNRNISQMAVDSVILHAENTIEAASKLIINTVATK
;
A
#
# COMPACT_ATOMS: atom_id res chain seq x y z
N MET A 1 -0.27 23.05 -3.74
CA MET A 1 0.72 22.43 -2.85
C MET A 1 0.67 20.93 -3.05
N SER A 2 1.83 20.27 -3.12
CA SER A 2 1.95 18.80 -3.23
C SER A 2 2.05 18.15 -1.85
N ILE A 3 1.65 16.89 -1.72
CA ILE A 3 1.72 16.09 -0.50
C ILE A 3 2.65 14.90 -0.70
N LYS A 4 3.37 14.49 0.35
CA LYS A 4 4.21 13.29 0.39
C LYS A 4 3.42 12.07 0.88
N PRO A 5 3.77 10.84 0.46
CA PRO A 5 3.15 9.63 0.99
C PRO A 5 3.17 9.57 2.53
N SER A 6 4.29 9.94 3.16
CA SER A 6 4.45 9.96 4.63
C SER A 6 3.42 10.81 5.35
N GLU A 7 2.98 11.93 4.76
CA GLU A 7 1.98 12.82 5.37
C GLU A 7 0.61 12.14 5.49
N PHE A 8 0.28 11.19 4.61
CA PHE A 8 -0.92 10.38 4.76
C PHE A 8 -0.82 9.43 5.97
N LEU A 9 0.34 8.82 6.22
CA LEU A 9 0.52 7.92 7.36
C LEU A 9 0.50 8.69 8.68
N ASP A 10 1.13 9.85 8.74
CA ASP A 10 1.12 10.70 9.93
C ASP A 10 -0.31 11.11 10.28
N PHE A 11 -1.10 11.51 9.27
CA PHE A 11 -2.50 11.83 9.47
C PHE A 11 -3.35 10.60 9.86
N ALA A 12 -3.07 9.41 9.31
CA ALA A 12 -3.72 8.18 9.73
C ALA A 12 -3.52 7.90 11.23
N LYS A 13 -2.28 8.06 11.71
CA LYS A 13 -1.93 7.90 13.13
C LYS A 13 -2.65 8.93 14.01
N GLN A 14 -2.76 10.19 13.56
CA GLN A 14 -3.52 11.22 14.28
C GLN A 14 -5.01 10.87 14.38
N CYS A 15 -5.64 10.45 13.28
CA CYS A 15 -7.02 9.98 13.31
C CYS A 15 -7.21 8.85 14.34
N ASN A 16 -6.27 7.91 14.40
CA ASN A 16 -6.35 6.77 15.33
C ASN A 16 -6.39 7.18 16.82
N GLN A 17 -5.88 8.36 17.18
CA GLN A 17 -5.87 8.85 18.56
C GLN A 17 -7.26 9.23 19.09
N THR A 18 -8.17 9.68 18.21
CA THR A 18 -9.50 10.18 18.63
C THR A 18 -10.48 9.05 18.94
N LYS A 19 -10.22 7.83 18.44
CA LYS A 19 -10.97 6.60 18.74
C LYS A 19 -12.49 6.68 18.50
N ASN A 20 -12.87 7.23 17.35
CA ASN A 20 -14.27 7.21 16.89
C ASN A 20 -14.37 6.68 15.46
N GLU A 21 -15.60 6.33 15.06
CA GLU A 21 -15.87 5.61 13.81
C GLU A 21 -15.37 6.36 12.56
N VAL A 22 -15.65 7.67 12.46
CA VAL A 22 -15.22 8.48 11.32
C VAL A 22 -13.70 8.52 11.23
N ASN A 23 -13.03 8.72 12.36
CA ASN A 23 -11.58 8.75 12.40
C ASN A 23 -10.96 7.37 12.11
N PHE A 24 -11.55 6.27 12.56
CA PHE A 24 -11.07 4.93 12.22
C PHE A 24 -11.16 4.65 10.72
N ARG A 25 -12.27 5.03 10.08
CA ARG A 25 -12.42 4.92 8.62
C ARG A 25 -11.40 5.77 7.88
N CYS A 26 -11.25 7.03 8.28
CA CYS A 26 -10.23 7.91 7.72
C CYS A 26 -8.82 7.34 7.91
N SER A 27 -8.49 6.82 9.09
CA SER A 27 -7.19 6.24 9.38
C SER A 27 -6.84 5.08 8.44
N ILE A 28 -7.74 4.11 8.27
CA ILE A 28 -7.55 2.99 7.34
C ILE A 28 -7.27 3.49 5.93
N SER A 29 -8.08 4.44 5.45
CA SER A 29 -7.95 4.93 4.08
C SER A 29 -6.66 5.69 3.85
N ARG A 30 -6.22 6.51 4.82
CA ARG A 30 -4.98 7.29 4.72
C ARG A 30 -3.74 6.40 4.84
N ALA A 31 -3.75 5.41 5.73
CA ALA A 31 -2.67 4.43 5.83
C ALA A 31 -2.50 3.63 4.51
N TYR A 32 -3.60 3.20 3.90
CA TYR A 32 -3.56 2.54 2.58
C TYR A 32 -2.96 3.45 1.49
N TYR A 33 -3.42 4.70 1.39
CA TYR A 33 -2.90 5.62 0.37
C TYR A 33 -1.42 5.94 0.57
N SER A 34 -0.96 6.07 1.82
CA SER A 34 0.48 6.22 2.11
C SER A 34 1.28 5.06 1.51
N ALA A 35 0.92 3.82 1.85
CA ALA A 35 1.63 2.64 1.38
C ALA A 35 1.54 2.48 -0.14
N TYR A 36 0.36 2.74 -0.73
CA TYR A 36 0.15 2.68 -2.17
C TYR A 36 1.04 3.66 -2.93
N HIS A 37 1.08 4.93 -2.51
CA HIS A 37 1.87 5.96 -3.19
C HIS A 37 3.37 5.79 -2.94
N GLU A 38 3.77 5.29 -1.77
CA GLU A 38 5.17 4.95 -1.52
C GLU A 38 5.62 3.82 -2.43
N VAL A 39 4.84 2.75 -2.58
CA VAL A 39 5.22 1.66 -3.49
C VAL A 39 5.31 2.13 -4.94
N LEU A 40 4.39 2.99 -5.39
CA LEU A 40 4.45 3.59 -6.73
C LEU A 40 5.71 4.44 -6.95
N SER A 41 6.17 5.19 -5.94
CA SER A 41 7.35 6.04 -6.07
C SER A 41 8.64 5.24 -6.26
N GLN A 42 8.66 3.97 -5.85
CA GLN A 42 9.79 3.06 -6.02
C GLN A 42 9.81 2.37 -7.39
N LEU A 43 8.73 2.47 -8.19
CA LEU A 43 8.67 1.82 -9.50
C LEU A 43 9.35 2.67 -10.57
N ILE A 44 10.29 2.05 -11.28
CA ILE A 44 10.97 2.62 -12.44
C ILE A 44 10.22 2.19 -13.71
N ASP A 45 9.63 3.18 -14.39
CA ASP A 45 8.85 3.05 -15.62
C ASP A 45 7.77 1.96 -15.58
N PRO A 46 6.83 2.00 -14.60
CA PRO A 46 5.73 1.04 -14.57
C PRO A 46 4.82 1.21 -15.81
N PRO A 47 4.14 0.13 -16.25
CA PRO A 47 3.13 0.24 -17.30
C PRO A 47 1.95 1.11 -16.84
N ASP A 48 1.09 1.56 -17.76
CA ASP A 48 -0.16 2.23 -17.37
C ASP A 48 -1.06 1.26 -16.60
N LEU A 49 -1.29 1.57 -15.32
CA LEU A 49 -2.08 0.74 -14.41
C LEU A 49 -3.58 1.08 -14.45
N ARG A 50 -4.01 2.07 -15.24
CA ARG A 50 -5.43 2.45 -15.36
C ARG A 50 -6.24 1.45 -16.19
N PRO A 51 -7.59 1.45 -16.06
CA PRO A 51 -8.39 2.26 -15.12
C PRO A 51 -8.34 1.76 -13.66
N SER A 52 -8.01 0.48 -13.45
CA SER A 52 -8.04 -0.15 -12.13
C SER A 52 -6.71 -0.05 -11.38
N ALA A 53 -6.20 1.17 -11.19
CA ALA A 53 -4.83 1.44 -10.74
C ALA A 53 -4.41 0.69 -9.46
N HIS A 54 -5.33 0.54 -8.50
CA HIS A 54 -5.08 -0.19 -7.26
C HIS A 54 -4.91 -1.70 -7.47
N ASP A 55 -5.82 -2.31 -8.22
CA ASP A 55 -5.78 -3.76 -8.49
C ASP A 55 -4.64 -4.12 -9.43
N ASN A 56 -4.39 -3.26 -10.42
CA ASN A 56 -3.35 -3.48 -11.40
C ASN A 56 -1.95 -3.33 -10.78
N LEU A 57 -1.75 -2.43 -9.80
CA LEU A 57 -0.49 -2.41 -9.03
C LEU A 57 -0.25 -3.74 -8.31
N ILE A 58 -1.27 -4.26 -7.62
CA ILE A 58 -1.17 -5.53 -6.88
C ILE A 58 -0.88 -6.70 -7.85
N LYS A 59 -1.55 -6.74 -9.00
CA LYS A 59 -1.30 -7.74 -10.05
C LYS A 59 0.11 -7.61 -10.63
N TYR A 60 0.57 -6.39 -10.85
CA TYR A 60 1.88 -6.10 -11.41
C TYR A 60 2.99 -6.60 -10.49
N LEU A 61 2.93 -6.29 -9.20
CA LEU A 61 3.89 -6.78 -8.19
C LEU A 61 3.87 -8.31 -8.05
N LYS A 62 2.73 -8.96 -8.33
CA LYS A 62 2.61 -10.43 -8.38
C LYS A 62 3.13 -11.04 -9.69
N GLY A 63 3.55 -10.24 -10.67
CA GLY A 63 3.93 -10.71 -12.01
C GLY A 63 2.74 -11.29 -12.79
N LYS A 64 1.53 -10.75 -12.57
CA LYS A 64 0.26 -11.22 -13.17
C LYS A 64 -0.48 -10.10 -13.90
N PHE A 65 0.24 -9.08 -14.36
CA PHE A 65 -0.34 -7.95 -15.10
C PHE A 65 0.04 -8.04 -16.58
N ASN A 66 -0.95 -8.08 -17.46
CA ASN A 66 -0.80 -8.22 -18.92
C ASN A 66 0.11 -9.39 -19.34
N ASP A 67 0.03 -10.51 -18.63
CA ASP A 67 0.84 -11.73 -18.86
C ASP A 67 2.36 -11.50 -18.85
N LYS A 68 2.81 -10.40 -18.23
CA LYS A 68 4.23 -10.06 -18.09
C LYS A 68 4.73 -10.41 -16.69
N ALA A 69 5.87 -11.08 -16.64
CA ALA A 69 6.61 -11.29 -15.41
C ALA A 69 7.10 -9.96 -14.82
N LEU A 70 7.26 -9.92 -13.50
CA LEU A 70 7.87 -8.80 -12.81
C LEU A 70 9.33 -8.62 -13.32
N PRO A 71 9.77 -7.40 -13.68
CA PRO A 71 11.14 -7.15 -14.09
C PRO A 71 12.18 -7.64 -13.09
N THR A 72 13.31 -8.15 -13.58
CA THR A 72 14.38 -8.75 -12.76
C THR A 72 15.09 -7.78 -11.82
N LYS A 73 14.93 -6.47 -12.04
CA LYS A 73 15.43 -5.41 -11.13
C LYS A 73 14.70 -5.38 -9.79
N TYR A 74 13.53 -6.01 -9.68
CA TYR A 74 12.75 -6.07 -8.45
C TYR A 74 12.90 -7.41 -7.76
N ASP A 75 13.05 -7.38 -6.44
CA ASP A 75 13.04 -8.59 -5.63
C ASP A 75 11.63 -9.20 -5.59
N LYS A 76 11.49 -10.40 -6.16
CA LYS A 76 10.18 -11.05 -6.33
C LYS A 76 9.52 -11.41 -5.00
N VAL A 77 10.32 -11.73 -3.98
CA VAL A 77 9.80 -12.12 -2.66
C VAL A 77 9.23 -10.89 -1.96
N THR A 78 10.01 -9.82 -1.90
CA THR A 78 9.61 -8.50 -1.40
C THR A 78 8.39 -7.98 -2.14
N ALA A 79 8.40 -8.01 -3.47
CA ALA A 79 7.27 -7.56 -4.29
C ALA A 79 5.99 -8.36 -4.00
N GLY A 80 6.09 -9.69 -3.87
CA GLY A 80 4.97 -10.55 -3.50
C GLY A 80 4.42 -10.24 -2.11
N ALA A 81 5.30 -9.99 -1.13
CA ALA A 81 4.90 -9.60 0.22
C ALA A 81 4.17 -8.24 0.22
N ILE A 82 4.73 -7.22 -0.45
CA ILE A 82 4.10 -5.91 -0.63
C ILE A 82 2.71 -6.07 -1.27
N ALA A 83 2.60 -6.88 -2.33
CA ALA A 83 1.33 -7.08 -3.02
C ALA A 83 0.25 -7.69 -2.11
N ASN A 84 0.61 -8.59 -1.20
CA ASN A 84 -0.31 -9.18 -0.25
C ASN A 84 -0.73 -8.18 0.84
N MET A 85 0.20 -7.37 1.34
CA MET A 85 -0.12 -6.31 2.31
C MET A 85 -1.02 -5.24 1.69
N LEU A 86 -0.73 -4.78 0.47
CA LEU A 86 -1.58 -3.86 -0.27
C LEU A 86 -2.98 -4.44 -0.53
N ALA A 87 -3.08 -5.73 -0.87
CA ALA A 87 -4.37 -6.38 -1.08
C ALA A 87 -5.21 -6.44 0.21
N PHE A 88 -4.59 -6.77 1.34
CA PHE A 88 -5.23 -6.75 2.65
C PHE A 88 -5.75 -5.34 3.00
N MET A 89 -4.87 -4.34 2.92
CA MET A 89 -5.23 -2.95 3.25
C MET A 89 -6.30 -2.41 2.30
N ARG A 90 -6.24 -2.72 1.00
CA ARG A 90 -7.28 -2.33 0.03
C ARG A 90 -8.65 -2.90 0.40
N LYS A 91 -8.69 -4.18 0.81
CA LYS A 91 -9.94 -4.80 1.29
C LYS A 91 -10.48 -4.04 2.50
N LYS A 92 -9.63 -3.73 3.48
CA LYS A 92 -10.01 -2.97 4.67
C LYS A 92 -10.48 -1.56 4.34
N ARG A 93 -9.81 -0.89 3.40
CA ARG A 93 -10.22 0.41 2.86
C ARG A 93 -11.60 0.36 2.23
N ASN A 94 -11.87 -0.65 1.40
CA ASN A 94 -13.20 -0.80 0.80
C ASN A 94 -14.28 -1.03 1.86
N GLU A 95 -14.02 -1.89 2.85
CA GLU A 95 -14.92 -2.08 4.00
C GLU A 95 -15.15 -0.76 4.75
N SER A 96 -14.08 0.02 5.03
CA SER A 96 -14.20 1.28 5.76
C SER A 96 -14.84 2.41 4.97
N ASP A 97 -14.67 2.47 3.65
CA ASP A 97 -15.21 3.54 2.82
C ASP A 97 -16.68 3.29 2.44
N TYR A 98 -17.08 2.03 2.25
CA TYR A 98 -18.38 1.71 1.65
C TYR A 98 -19.34 0.93 2.56
N ASP A 99 -18.85 0.15 3.53
CA ASP A 99 -19.72 -0.61 4.44
C ASP A 99 -20.12 0.26 5.64
N LEU A 100 -21.05 1.18 5.43
CA LEU A 100 -21.49 2.15 6.47
C LEU A 100 -22.33 1.51 7.59
N ASN A 101 -22.85 0.30 7.38
CA ASN A 101 -23.66 -0.43 8.37
C ASN A 101 -22.82 -1.30 9.33
N ARG A 102 -21.49 -1.16 9.33
CA ARG A 102 -20.57 -1.96 10.15
C ARG A 102 -19.59 -1.05 10.85
N ASN A 103 -19.35 -1.25 12.15
CA ASN A 103 -18.35 -0.46 12.87
C ASN A 103 -16.94 -0.98 12.60
N ILE A 104 -15.98 -0.06 12.53
CA ILE A 104 -14.56 -0.38 12.43
C ILE A 104 -13.99 -0.55 13.84
N SER A 105 -13.32 -1.68 14.08
CA SER A 105 -12.66 -1.92 15.37
C SER A 105 -11.28 -1.26 15.41
N GLN A 106 -10.87 -0.82 16.60
CA GLN A 106 -9.51 -0.32 16.87
C GLN A 106 -8.44 -1.28 16.35
N MET A 107 -8.60 -2.58 16.63
CA MET A 107 -7.68 -3.62 16.15
C MET A 107 -7.57 -3.69 14.62
N ALA A 108 -8.65 -3.43 13.89
CA ALA A 108 -8.58 -3.36 12.42
C ALA A 108 -7.76 -2.16 11.95
N VAL A 109 -7.89 -1.00 12.62
CA VAL A 109 -7.11 0.21 12.32
C VAL A 109 -5.63 -0.01 12.62
N ASP A 110 -5.32 -0.52 13.80
CA ASP A 110 -3.93 -0.79 14.23
C ASP A 110 -3.25 -1.78 13.29
N SER A 111 -3.98 -2.82 12.85
CA SER A 111 -3.49 -3.77 11.86
C SER A 111 -3.16 -3.10 10.54
N VAL A 112 -4.02 -2.20 10.03
CA VAL A 112 -3.77 -1.51 8.75
C VAL A 112 -2.59 -0.54 8.86
N ILE A 113 -2.45 0.20 9.97
CA ILE A 113 -1.29 1.08 10.20
C ILE A 113 0.01 0.26 10.19
N LEU A 114 0.05 -0.85 10.92
CA LEU A 114 1.22 -1.73 10.95
C LEU A 114 1.57 -2.29 9.56
N HIS A 115 0.55 -2.71 8.79
CA HIS A 115 0.78 -3.17 7.41
C HIS A 115 1.28 -2.05 6.50
N ALA A 116 0.84 -0.81 6.70
CA ALA A 116 1.33 0.33 5.94
C ALA A 116 2.80 0.61 6.24
N GLU A 117 3.19 0.62 7.52
CA GLU A 117 4.58 0.78 7.95
C GLU A 117 5.49 -0.32 7.37
N ASN A 118 5.09 -1.59 7.51
CA ASN A 118 5.83 -2.72 6.94
C ASN A 118 5.93 -2.66 5.42
N THR A 119 4.87 -2.18 4.75
CA THR A 119 4.87 -2.02 3.29
C THR A 119 5.84 -0.93 2.85
N ILE A 120 5.88 0.20 3.55
CA ILE A 120 6.78 1.32 3.28
C ILE A 120 8.23 0.88 3.49
N GLU A 121 8.51 0.17 4.59
CA GLU A 121 9.84 -0.37 4.84
C GLU A 121 10.27 -1.37 3.75
N ALA A 122 9.38 -2.30 3.38
CA ALA A 122 9.64 -3.26 2.32
C ALA A 122 9.85 -2.57 0.96
N ALA A 123 9.11 -1.50 0.67
CA ALA A 123 9.24 -0.74 -0.58
C ALA A 123 10.64 -0.15 -0.75
N SER A 124 11.28 0.32 0.34
CA SER A 124 12.67 0.82 0.30
C SER A 124 13.72 -0.24 -0.10
N LYS A 125 13.35 -1.53 -0.01
CA LYS A 125 14.18 -2.69 -0.32
C LYS A 125 13.74 -3.41 -1.60
N LEU A 126 12.78 -2.84 -2.35
CA LEU A 126 12.16 -3.50 -3.50
C LEU A 126 13.12 -3.68 -4.69
N ILE A 127 14.03 -2.74 -4.90
CA ILE A 127 14.99 -2.78 -5.99
C ILE A 127 16.22 -3.59 -5.55
N ILE A 128 16.60 -4.56 -6.36
CA ILE A 128 17.84 -5.31 -6.18
C ILE A 128 19.00 -4.41 -6.60
N ASN A 129 19.83 -3.98 -5.63
CA ASN A 129 21.11 -3.37 -5.93
C ASN A 129 22.00 -4.42 -6.60
N THR A 130 22.10 -4.35 -7.93
CA THR A 130 23.03 -5.20 -8.67
C THR A 130 24.42 -4.65 -8.39
N VAL A 131 25.14 -5.28 -7.45
CA VAL A 131 26.58 -5.08 -7.35
C VAL A 131 27.15 -5.55 -8.69
N ALA A 132 27.67 -4.61 -9.47
CA ALA A 132 28.42 -4.90 -10.68
C ALA A 132 29.63 -5.75 -10.29
N THR A 133 29.53 -7.06 -10.47
CA THR A 133 30.71 -7.91 -10.60
C THR A 133 31.42 -7.49 -11.89
N LYS A 134 32.43 -6.64 -11.73
CA LYS A 134 33.50 -6.46 -12.72
C LYS A 134 34.35 -7.71 -12.81
#